data_AF-A0A418SEV6-F1
#
_entry.id   AF-A0A418SEV6-F1
#
_cell.length_a   1.000
_cell.length_b   1.000
_cell.length_c   1.000
_cell.angle_alpha   90.00
_cell.angle_beta   90.00
_cell.angle_gamma   90.00
#
_symmetry.space_group_name_H-M   'P 1'
#
loop_
_entity.id
_entity.type
_entity.pdbx_description
1 polymer ?
#
loop_
_entity_poly.entity_id
_entity_poly.type
_entity_poly.pdbx_seq_one_letter_code
_entity_poly.pdbx_strand_id
1 'polypeptide(L)'
;MNIHPNDLSPKDDDAKAALDLLRHWAAQASDAEINALDPSIARLLPGQGEYPLLSNVYPTDFTAGANYRATMPDLQNGPASLIRGANKAIQHVGISNFRLPIRYHTRDGAEQMLETAITGTVSLEADKKGINMSRIMRSFYAHSEKSFSFDVIEAALDDYKADLDSMDARIMMRFSYPVRRESLRSGLSGYQFYDIALELVDEGATRKHFIHLDYVYSSTCPCSLELSEHARRERGQLATPHSQRSVARISVQVLDGKVLWFEDLIDMARSAVPTETQVMVKREDEQAFAELNAANPIFVEDAARLFCEQLQDDNRVGDYRVAASHQESLHSHDAVSILTEGESFRSGSVDPRFFATLHHAG
;
A
#
# COMPACT_ATOMS: atom_id res chain seq x y z
N MET A 1 -55.58 -14.65 -48.06
CA MET A 1 -54.52 -15.60 -48.42
C MET A 1 -53.31 -15.20 -47.57
N ASN A 2 -53.09 -15.92 -46.47
CA ASN A 2 -52.03 -15.59 -45.52
C ASN A 2 -50.74 -16.25 -45.99
N ILE A 3 -49.76 -15.45 -46.40
CA ILE A 3 -48.42 -15.93 -46.76
C ILE A 3 -47.61 -16.00 -45.46
N HIS A 4 -47.03 -17.16 -45.17
CA HIS A 4 -46.13 -17.33 -44.03
C HIS A 4 -44.75 -16.73 -44.36
N PRO A 5 -44.08 -16.04 -43.42
CA PRO A 5 -42.83 -15.32 -43.69
C PRO A 5 -41.64 -16.18 -44.15
N ASN A 6 -41.69 -17.50 -43.93
CA ASN A 6 -40.59 -18.43 -44.26
C ASN A 6 -40.56 -18.87 -45.74
N ASP A 7 -41.52 -18.45 -46.58
CA ASP A 7 -41.54 -18.79 -48.02
C ASP A 7 -40.99 -17.66 -48.91
N LEU A 8 -40.43 -16.60 -48.32
CA LEU A 8 -39.80 -15.50 -49.06
C LEU A 8 -38.30 -15.77 -49.21
N SER A 9 -37.88 -16.08 -50.44
CA SER A 9 -36.48 -16.01 -50.88
C SER A 9 -36.31 -14.73 -51.72
N PRO A 10 -36.30 -13.54 -51.10
CA PRO A 10 -36.22 -12.28 -51.83
C PRO A 10 -34.94 -12.24 -52.66
N LYS A 11 -35.06 -11.80 -53.92
CA LYS A 11 -33.91 -11.55 -54.78
C LYS A 11 -33.33 -10.17 -54.44
N ASP A 12 -32.09 -9.93 -54.84
CA ASP A 12 -31.41 -8.64 -54.58
C ASP A 12 -32.22 -7.42 -55.08
N ASP A 13 -32.98 -7.59 -56.16
CA ASP A 13 -33.83 -6.52 -56.69
C ASP A 13 -35.04 -6.21 -55.79
N ASP A 14 -35.57 -7.21 -55.08
CA ASP A 14 -36.67 -7.03 -54.12
C ASP A 14 -36.18 -6.27 -52.88
N ALA A 15 -34.96 -6.59 -52.42
CA ALA A 15 -34.33 -5.90 -51.28
C ALA A 15 -34.01 -4.43 -51.61
N LYS A 16 -33.54 -4.14 -52.84
CA LYS A 16 -33.31 -2.77 -53.31
C LYS A 16 -34.61 -1.98 -53.39
N ALA A 17 -35.66 -2.56 -53.96
CA ALA A 17 -36.96 -1.90 -54.05
C ALA A 17 -37.55 -1.58 -52.67
N ALA A 18 -37.40 -2.48 -51.69
CA ALA A 18 -37.83 -2.24 -50.31
C ALA A 18 -37.01 -1.12 -49.65
N LEU A 19 -35.69 -1.09 -49.86
CA LEU A 19 -34.82 -0.04 -49.31
C LEU A 19 -35.14 1.33 -49.93
N ASP A 20 -35.38 1.40 -51.24
CA ASP A 20 -35.74 2.65 -51.93
C ASP A 20 -37.10 3.16 -51.47
N LEU A 21 -38.06 2.26 -51.21
CA LEU A 21 -39.36 2.61 -50.62
C LEU A 21 -39.19 3.19 -49.21
N LEU A 22 -38.37 2.56 -48.36
CA LEU A 22 -38.07 3.04 -47.02
C LEU A 22 -37.38 4.41 -47.05
N ARG A 23 -36.45 4.62 -47.99
CA ARG A 23 -35.78 5.92 -48.19
C ARG A 23 -36.74 7.00 -48.65
N HIS A 24 -37.63 6.68 -49.59
CA HIS A 24 -38.63 7.62 -50.08
C HIS A 24 -39.60 8.04 -48.96
N TRP A 25 -40.04 7.09 -48.15
CA TRP A 25 -40.86 7.36 -46.98
C TRP A 25 -40.12 8.24 -45.96
N ALA A 26 -38.88 7.88 -45.61
CA ALA A 26 -38.09 8.62 -44.63
C ALA A 26 -37.78 10.06 -45.04
N ALA A 27 -37.68 10.34 -46.35
CA ALA A 27 -37.51 11.70 -46.86
C ALA A 27 -38.72 12.63 -46.60
N GLN A 28 -39.88 12.06 -46.26
CA GLN A 28 -41.12 12.79 -46.00
C GLN A 28 -41.62 12.64 -44.55
N ALA A 29 -40.99 11.78 -43.75
CA ALA A 29 -41.35 11.51 -42.36
C ALA A 29 -40.75 12.56 -41.41
N SER A 30 -41.44 12.84 -40.31
CA SER A 30 -40.93 13.70 -39.23
C SER A 30 -39.90 12.97 -38.37
N ASP A 31 -39.04 13.73 -37.67
CA ASP A 31 -38.03 13.16 -36.76
C ASP A 31 -38.67 12.27 -35.67
N ALA A 32 -39.89 12.57 -35.23
CA ALA A 32 -40.62 11.77 -34.25
C ALA A 32 -41.07 10.40 -34.83
N GLU A 33 -41.48 10.36 -36.10
CA GLU A 33 -41.86 9.13 -36.79
C GLU A 33 -40.64 8.26 -37.10
N ILE A 34 -39.50 8.88 -37.47
CA ILE A 34 -38.24 8.18 -37.70
C ILE A 34 -37.70 7.57 -36.39
N ASN A 35 -37.76 8.30 -35.27
CA ASN A 35 -37.30 7.82 -33.96
C ASN A 35 -38.19 6.73 -33.34
N ALA A 36 -39.43 6.57 -33.82
CA ALA A 36 -40.34 5.52 -33.40
C ALA A 36 -40.17 4.20 -34.17
N LEU A 37 -39.32 4.17 -35.21
CA LEU A 37 -39.00 2.95 -35.95
C LEU A 37 -38.25 1.94 -35.08
N ASP A 38 -38.36 0.67 -35.45
CA ASP A 38 -37.45 -0.36 -34.94
C ASP A 38 -35.99 0.04 -35.25
N PRO A 39 -35.06 -0.03 -34.27
CA PRO A 39 -33.67 0.38 -34.47
C PRO A 39 -32.95 -0.32 -35.63
N SER A 40 -33.37 -1.52 -36.02
CA SER A 40 -32.82 -2.24 -37.17
C SER A 40 -33.21 -1.61 -38.51
N ILE A 41 -34.42 -1.03 -38.59
CA ILE A 41 -34.93 -0.33 -39.78
C ILE A 41 -34.35 1.08 -39.84
N ALA A 42 -34.23 1.77 -38.70
CA ALA A 42 -33.63 3.11 -38.62
C ALA A 42 -32.19 3.15 -39.17
N ARG A 43 -31.41 2.08 -38.96
CA ARG A 43 -30.03 1.95 -39.48
C ARG A 43 -29.91 1.83 -41.00
N LEU A 44 -31.00 1.51 -41.70
CA LEU A 44 -31.04 1.42 -43.16
C LEU A 44 -31.32 2.78 -43.82
N LEU A 45 -31.70 3.79 -43.03
CA LEU A 45 -32.03 5.12 -43.52
C LEU A 45 -30.77 6.02 -43.61
N PRO A 46 -30.62 6.80 -44.69
CA PRO A 46 -29.49 7.70 -44.88
C PRO A 46 -29.48 8.81 -43.81
N GLY A 47 -28.32 9.01 -43.17
CA GLY A 47 -28.11 10.10 -42.19
C GLY A 47 -28.40 9.75 -40.72
N GLN A 48 -29.03 8.61 -40.44
CA GLN A 48 -29.25 8.11 -39.08
C GLN A 48 -28.27 6.97 -38.78
N GLY A 49 -27.09 7.33 -38.28
CA GLY A 49 -26.24 6.38 -37.57
C GLY A 49 -25.17 5.66 -38.39
N GLU A 50 -24.48 6.34 -39.29
CA GLU A 50 -23.08 5.95 -39.51
C GLU A 50 -22.30 6.33 -38.26
N TYR A 51 -22.24 5.39 -37.31
CA TYR A 51 -21.22 5.44 -36.26
C TYR A 51 -19.87 5.59 -36.98
N PRO A 52 -19.05 6.59 -36.63
CA PRO A 52 -17.85 6.89 -37.40
C PRO A 52 -17.02 5.62 -37.53
N LEU A 53 -16.56 5.33 -38.75
CA LEU A 53 -15.59 4.26 -38.97
C LEU A 53 -14.32 4.66 -38.21
N LEU A 54 -14.13 4.07 -37.03
CA LEU A 54 -12.96 4.29 -36.21
C LEU A 54 -11.80 3.47 -36.77
N SER A 55 -10.65 4.11 -36.97
CA SER A 55 -9.42 3.39 -37.27
C SER A 55 -9.04 2.50 -36.08
N ASN A 56 -8.76 1.22 -36.35
CA ASN A 56 -8.13 0.31 -35.39
C ASN A 56 -6.59 0.28 -35.56
N VAL A 57 -6.04 1.08 -36.46
CA VAL A 57 -4.60 1.24 -36.66
C VAL A 57 -4.10 2.34 -35.73
N TYR A 58 -3.13 1.99 -34.88
CA TYR A 58 -2.44 2.96 -34.03
C TYR A 58 -1.62 3.94 -34.90
N PRO A 59 -1.87 5.26 -34.82
CA PRO A 59 -1.18 6.22 -35.67
C PRO A 59 0.22 6.51 -35.11
N THR A 60 1.22 5.76 -35.56
CA THR A 60 2.63 5.88 -35.08
C THR A 60 3.22 7.26 -35.29
N ASP A 61 2.77 7.98 -36.32
CA ASP A 61 3.31 9.29 -36.70
C ASP A 61 2.54 10.46 -36.05
N PHE A 62 1.48 10.15 -35.28
CA PHE A 62 0.69 11.18 -34.62
C PHE A 62 1.45 11.76 -33.43
N THR A 63 1.63 13.08 -33.43
CA THR A 63 2.20 13.82 -32.31
C THR A 63 1.19 14.85 -31.82
N ALA A 64 0.85 14.79 -30.53
CA ALA A 64 -0.06 15.75 -29.91
C ALA A 64 0.66 17.09 -29.70
N GLY A 65 0.53 18.02 -30.64
CA GLY A 65 0.99 19.40 -30.49
C GLY A 65 0.17 20.21 -29.48
N ALA A 66 0.65 21.39 -29.08
CA ALA A 66 0.00 22.22 -28.06
C ALA A 66 -1.47 22.55 -28.39
N ASN A 67 -1.75 22.90 -29.65
CA ASN A 67 -3.11 23.21 -30.11
C ASN A 67 -4.06 22.01 -29.97
N TYR A 68 -3.61 20.80 -30.28
CA TYR A 68 -4.43 19.59 -30.13
C TYR A 68 -4.65 19.23 -28.65
N ARG A 69 -3.62 19.38 -27.81
CA ARG A 69 -3.78 19.16 -26.36
C ARG A 69 -4.80 20.11 -25.74
N ALA A 70 -4.87 21.36 -26.21
CA ALA A 70 -5.85 22.33 -25.74
C ALA A 70 -7.30 21.98 -26.12
N THR A 71 -7.52 21.14 -27.14
CA THR A 71 -8.87 20.65 -27.48
C THR A 71 -9.26 19.39 -26.72
N MET A 72 -8.34 18.78 -25.96
CA MET A 72 -8.65 17.58 -25.18
C MET A 72 -9.55 17.93 -23.99
N PRO A 73 -10.57 17.11 -23.72
CA PRO A 73 -11.45 17.35 -22.58
C PRO A 73 -10.71 17.08 -21.25
N ASP A 74 -10.78 18.03 -20.33
CA ASP A 74 -10.26 17.91 -18.97
C ASP A 74 -11.41 17.69 -17.98
N LEU A 75 -11.81 16.42 -17.83
CA LEU A 75 -12.90 16.06 -16.92
C LEU A 75 -12.52 16.25 -15.44
N GLN A 76 -11.23 16.29 -15.10
CA GLN A 76 -10.78 16.39 -13.71
C GLN A 76 -10.96 17.81 -13.18
N ASN A 77 -10.73 18.81 -14.03
CA ASN A 77 -10.99 20.22 -13.76
C ASN A 77 -12.37 20.69 -14.25
N GLY A 78 -13.27 19.75 -14.55
CA GLY A 78 -14.65 20.04 -14.96
C GLY A 78 -15.51 20.60 -13.82
N PRO A 79 -16.69 21.17 -14.13
CA PRO A 79 -17.55 21.81 -13.14
C PRO A 79 -18.04 20.83 -12.06
N ALA A 80 -18.26 21.36 -10.85
CA ALA A 80 -18.77 20.59 -9.70
C ALA A 80 -20.10 19.88 -9.98
N SER A 81 -20.90 20.35 -10.96
CA SER A 81 -22.13 19.69 -11.42
C SER A 81 -21.91 18.28 -11.98
N LEU A 82 -20.68 17.92 -12.35
CA LEU A 82 -20.32 16.58 -12.80
C LEU A 82 -19.88 15.65 -11.66
N ILE A 83 -19.84 16.12 -10.42
CA ILE A 83 -19.55 15.30 -9.22
C ILE A 83 -20.77 14.42 -8.93
N ARG A 84 -20.51 13.15 -8.58
CA ARG A 84 -21.54 12.19 -8.22
C ARG A 84 -21.39 11.80 -6.75
N GLY A 85 -22.49 11.76 -6.02
CA GLY A 85 -22.51 11.36 -4.61
C GLY A 85 -22.64 12.55 -3.66
N ALA A 86 -22.32 12.30 -2.38
CA ALA A 86 -22.40 13.33 -1.35
C ALA A 86 -21.31 14.39 -1.55
N ASN A 87 -21.67 15.66 -1.34
CA ASN A 87 -20.72 16.77 -1.33
C ASN A 87 -19.91 16.72 -0.02
N LYS A 88 -18.82 15.95 -0.03
CA LYS A 88 -17.93 15.72 1.11
C LYS A 88 -16.48 15.79 0.65
N ALA A 89 -15.64 16.40 1.47
CA ALA A 89 -14.20 16.35 1.28
C ALA A 89 -13.70 14.92 1.44
N ILE A 90 -12.76 14.53 0.58
CA ILE A 90 -12.08 13.24 0.63
C ILE A 90 -10.75 13.46 1.35
N GLN A 91 -10.52 12.74 2.44
CA GLN A 91 -9.32 12.90 3.28
C GLN A 91 -8.08 12.34 2.58
N HIS A 92 -8.23 11.25 1.84
CA HIS A 92 -7.14 10.61 1.10
C HIS A 92 -7.59 10.16 -0.29
N VAL A 93 -7.01 10.75 -1.32
CA VAL A 93 -7.10 10.30 -2.71
C VAL A 93 -5.71 10.35 -3.35
N GLY A 94 -5.37 9.33 -4.14
CA GLY A 94 -4.00 9.19 -4.63
C GLY A 94 -3.70 7.87 -5.32
N ILE A 95 -2.41 7.56 -5.36
CA ILE A 95 -1.87 6.32 -5.92
C ILE A 95 -1.34 5.43 -4.80
N SER A 96 -1.39 4.12 -5.00
CA SER A 96 -0.86 3.14 -4.05
C SER A 96 -0.03 2.08 -4.78
N ASN A 97 1.03 1.62 -4.12
CA ASN A 97 1.89 0.52 -4.57
C ASN A 97 2.60 0.76 -5.93
N PHE A 98 2.95 2.01 -6.23
CA PHE A 98 3.85 2.32 -7.34
C PHE A 98 5.30 2.06 -6.92
N ARG A 99 6.15 1.46 -7.77
CA ARG A 99 7.49 1.00 -7.39
C ARG A 99 8.61 1.80 -8.07
N LEU A 100 9.61 2.18 -7.29
CA LEU A 100 10.83 2.83 -7.76
C LEU A 100 12.08 2.27 -7.07
N PRO A 101 13.24 2.23 -7.75
CA PRO A 101 14.52 2.11 -7.08
C PRO A 101 14.84 3.43 -6.35
N ILE A 102 15.04 3.37 -5.03
CA ILE A 102 15.40 4.53 -4.21
C ILE A 102 16.71 4.23 -3.47
N ARG A 103 17.55 5.24 -3.29
CA ARG A 103 18.78 5.13 -2.51
C ARG A 103 18.54 5.48 -1.04
N TYR A 104 19.10 4.66 -0.15
CA TYR A 104 19.04 4.83 1.29
C TYR A 104 20.44 4.92 1.87
N HIS A 105 20.61 5.79 2.86
CA HIS A 105 21.84 5.86 3.65
C HIS A 105 21.77 4.88 4.81
N THR A 106 22.89 4.25 5.08
CA THR A 106 23.08 3.37 6.23
C THR A 106 23.80 4.12 7.35
N ARG A 107 23.68 3.63 8.58
CA ARG A 107 24.35 4.26 9.76
C ARG A 107 25.88 4.32 9.64
N ASP A 108 26.48 3.39 8.91
CA ASP A 108 27.93 3.33 8.67
C ASP A 108 28.41 4.18 7.47
N GLY A 109 27.50 4.92 6.83
CA GLY A 109 27.82 5.84 5.74
C GLY A 109 27.87 5.20 4.35
N ALA A 110 27.44 3.96 4.21
CA ALA A 110 27.21 3.34 2.91
C ALA A 110 25.87 3.77 2.28
N GLU A 111 25.68 3.38 1.02
CA GLU A 111 24.44 3.61 0.27
C GLU A 111 23.93 2.30 -0.28
N GLN A 112 22.60 2.14 -0.29
CA GLN A 112 21.94 0.97 -0.87
C GLN A 112 20.79 1.41 -1.77
N MET A 113 20.68 0.78 -2.94
CA MET A 113 19.55 0.97 -3.84
C MET A 113 18.53 -0.14 -3.62
N LEU A 114 17.33 0.21 -3.17
CA LEU A 114 16.28 -0.74 -2.83
C LEU A 114 15.02 -0.47 -3.66
N GLU A 115 14.36 -1.55 -4.10
CA GLU A 115 13.00 -1.45 -4.64
C GLU A 115 12.07 -0.96 -3.54
N THR A 116 11.40 0.16 -3.79
CA THR A 116 10.53 0.84 -2.83
C THR A 116 9.13 0.96 -3.38
N ALA A 117 8.13 0.48 -2.63
CA ALA A 117 6.72 0.65 -2.92
C ALA A 117 6.19 1.94 -2.28
N ILE A 118 5.64 2.82 -3.11
CA ILE A 118 5.22 4.18 -2.76
C ILE A 118 3.70 4.25 -2.77
N THR A 119 3.13 4.87 -1.74
CA THR A 119 1.73 5.30 -1.68
C THR A 119 1.72 6.79 -1.40
N GLY A 120 1.12 7.58 -2.27
CA GLY A 120 1.03 9.04 -2.13
C GLY A 120 -0.41 9.47 -2.26
N THR A 121 -0.92 10.16 -1.25
CA THR A 121 -2.31 10.61 -1.16
C THR A 121 -2.39 12.04 -0.65
N VAL A 122 -3.43 12.75 -1.07
CA VAL A 122 -3.75 14.10 -0.58
C VAL A 122 -5.22 14.23 -0.26
N SER A 123 -5.58 15.30 0.45
CA SER A 123 -6.98 15.67 0.61
C SER A 123 -7.54 16.28 -0.68
N LEU A 124 -8.85 16.14 -0.88
CA LEU A 124 -9.59 16.73 -1.98
C LEU A 124 -10.84 17.41 -1.43
N GLU A 125 -10.93 18.71 -1.67
CA GLU A 125 -12.09 19.52 -1.30
C GLU A 125 -13.38 18.99 -1.95
N ALA A 126 -14.49 19.23 -1.27
CA ALA A 126 -15.79 18.66 -1.61
C ALA A 126 -16.33 19.12 -2.98
N ASP A 127 -15.91 20.30 -3.43
CA ASP A 127 -16.27 20.93 -4.70
C ASP A 127 -15.34 20.59 -5.87
N LYS A 128 -14.23 19.88 -5.61
CA LYS A 128 -13.28 19.43 -6.64
C LYS A 128 -13.63 18.01 -7.10
N LYS A 129 -13.64 17.80 -8.42
CA LYS A 129 -14.04 16.51 -9.01
C LYS A 129 -12.96 15.43 -8.93
N GLY A 130 -11.68 15.80 -8.94
CA GLY A 130 -10.59 14.83 -8.84
C GLY A 130 -9.21 15.47 -8.82
N ILE A 131 -8.21 14.65 -8.55
CA ILE A 131 -6.79 15.03 -8.61
C ILE A 131 -6.15 14.58 -9.92
N ASN A 132 -5.07 15.24 -10.31
CA ASN A 132 -4.21 14.75 -11.37
C ASN A 132 -3.24 13.68 -10.82
N MET A 133 -3.68 12.43 -10.84
CA MET A 133 -2.93 11.27 -10.34
C MET A 133 -1.51 11.17 -10.89
N SER A 134 -1.32 11.46 -12.19
CA SER A 134 -0.02 11.35 -12.85
C SER A 134 1.03 12.33 -12.31
N ARG A 135 0.61 13.43 -11.67
CA ARG A 135 1.52 14.41 -11.07
C ARG A 135 2.28 13.84 -9.89
N ILE A 136 1.61 13.05 -9.03
CA ILE A 136 2.26 12.40 -7.89
C ILE A 136 3.43 11.54 -8.39
N MET A 137 3.19 10.68 -9.39
CA MET A 137 4.28 9.86 -9.94
C MET A 137 5.41 10.70 -10.53
N ARG A 138 5.08 11.76 -11.28
CA ARG A 138 6.10 12.63 -11.91
C ARG A 138 6.97 13.35 -10.89
N SER A 139 6.44 13.77 -9.75
CA SER A 139 7.26 14.39 -8.69
C SER A 139 8.25 13.37 -8.11
N PHE A 140 7.82 12.13 -7.85
CA PHE A 140 8.77 11.08 -7.42
C PHE A 140 9.86 10.80 -8.44
N TYR A 141 9.53 10.66 -9.74
CA TYR A 141 10.55 10.46 -10.78
C TYR A 141 11.53 11.64 -10.90
N ALA A 142 11.11 12.86 -10.59
CA ALA A 142 11.98 14.03 -10.65
C ALA A 142 13.04 14.06 -9.54
N HIS A 143 12.80 13.37 -8.42
CA HIS A 143 13.63 13.41 -7.21
C HIS A 143 14.26 12.07 -6.82
N SER A 144 13.75 10.94 -7.33
CA SER A 144 14.20 9.58 -6.97
C SER A 144 15.69 9.33 -7.22
N GLU A 145 16.29 10.05 -8.15
CA GLU A 145 17.73 9.92 -8.48
C GLU A 145 18.61 10.99 -7.81
N LYS A 146 18.01 11.99 -7.14
CA LYS A 146 18.70 13.19 -6.64
C LYS A 146 18.88 13.23 -5.13
N SER A 147 18.02 12.54 -4.41
CA SER A 147 17.92 12.60 -2.96
C SER A 147 17.87 11.20 -2.33
N PHE A 148 17.98 11.14 -1.01
CA PHE A 148 17.99 9.89 -0.25
C PHE A 148 16.87 9.88 0.81
N SER A 149 16.30 8.72 1.10
CA SER A 149 15.41 8.52 2.26
C SER A 149 14.27 9.56 2.36
N PHE A 150 14.19 10.35 3.44
CA PHE A 150 13.13 11.36 3.65
C PHE A 150 13.22 12.54 2.69
N ASP A 151 14.41 12.92 2.23
CA ASP A 151 14.60 14.07 1.32
C ASP A 151 13.87 13.85 -0.02
N VAL A 152 13.74 12.59 -0.46
CA VAL A 152 12.94 12.23 -1.64
C VAL A 152 11.47 12.53 -1.40
N ILE A 153 10.96 12.19 -0.21
CA ILE A 153 9.56 12.38 0.17
C ILE A 153 9.24 13.87 0.29
N GLU A 154 10.11 14.63 0.94
CA GLU A 154 9.94 16.06 1.13
C GLU A 154 9.92 16.82 -0.20
N ALA A 155 10.93 16.58 -1.06
CA ALA A 155 11.00 17.25 -2.35
C ALA A 155 9.83 16.86 -3.27
N ALA A 156 9.44 15.58 -3.29
CA ALA A 156 8.29 15.12 -4.07
C ALA A 156 6.97 15.71 -3.57
N LEU A 157 6.86 15.96 -2.26
CA LEU A 157 5.70 16.60 -1.68
C LEU A 157 5.64 18.10 -1.98
N ASP A 158 6.76 18.80 -1.82
CA ASP A 158 6.82 20.25 -2.02
C ASP A 158 6.51 20.62 -3.47
N ASP A 159 7.05 19.87 -4.45
CA ASP A 159 6.70 20.02 -5.87
C ASP A 159 5.21 19.75 -6.13
N TYR A 160 4.63 18.78 -5.43
CA TYR A 160 3.23 18.44 -5.58
C TYR A 160 2.31 19.52 -5.01
N LYS A 161 2.66 20.08 -3.84
CA LYS A 161 1.90 21.16 -3.18
C LYS A 161 2.01 22.49 -3.92
N ALA A 162 3.16 22.81 -4.52
CA ALA A 162 3.31 24.04 -5.31
C ALA A 162 2.33 24.12 -6.50
N ASP A 163 1.92 22.96 -7.02
CA ASP A 163 1.02 22.82 -8.17
C ASP A 163 -0.47 22.76 -7.79
N LEU A 164 -0.81 22.66 -6.50
CA LEU A 164 -2.18 22.45 -6.01
C LEU A 164 -2.54 23.44 -4.91
N ASP A 165 -3.62 24.18 -5.13
CA ASP A 165 -4.30 25.04 -4.16
C ASP A 165 -5.04 24.20 -3.09
N SER A 166 -4.40 23.17 -2.51
CA SER A 166 -5.03 22.17 -1.63
C SER A 166 -4.12 21.69 -0.50
N MET A 167 -4.73 21.54 0.67
CA MET A 167 -4.15 21.18 1.96
C MET A 167 -4.01 19.66 2.14
N ASP A 168 -3.29 19.28 3.19
CA ASP A 168 -2.99 17.94 3.72
C ASP A 168 -2.52 16.86 2.74
N ALA A 169 -1.35 16.28 3.03
CA ALA A 169 -0.73 15.27 2.22
C ALA A 169 -0.08 14.17 3.06
N ARG A 170 -0.09 12.96 2.52
CA ARG A 170 0.52 11.79 3.16
C ARG A 170 1.23 10.94 2.12
N ILE A 171 2.50 10.67 2.37
CA ILE A 171 3.34 9.81 1.55
C ILE A 171 3.88 8.68 2.42
N MET A 172 3.89 7.48 1.88
CA MET A 172 4.48 6.29 2.49
C MET A 172 5.39 5.57 1.50
N MET A 173 6.61 5.27 1.92
CA MET A 173 7.61 4.49 1.19
C MET A 173 7.91 3.21 1.96
N ARG A 174 7.65 2.04 1.37
CA ARG A 174 7.86 0.72 1.97
C ARG A 174 8.94 -0.04 1.23
N PHE A 175 9.89 -0.62 1.94
CA PHE A 175 11.00 -1.37 1.37
C PHE A 175 11.50 -2.44 2.35
N SER A 176 12.26 -3.39 1.82
CA SER A 176 12.91 -4.44 2.61
C SER A 176 14.38 -4.07 2.82
N TYR A 177 14.75 -3.73 4.05
CA TYR A 177 16.06 -3.20 4.41
C TYR A 177 16.99 -4.34 4.86
N PRO A 178 18.13 -4.59 4.17
CA PRO A 178 19.04 -5.65 4.55
C PRO A 178 20.09 -5.17 5.56
N VAL A 179 20.26 -5.92 6.66
CA VAL A 179 21.35 -5.75 7.62
C VAL A 179 22.13 -7.05 7.72
N ARG A 180 23.46 -6.95 7.69
CA ARG A 180 24.33 -8.11 7.89
C ARG A 180 24.35 -8.50 9.37
N ARG A 181 24.11 -9.77 9.66
CA ARG A 181 23.98 -10.33 11.00
C ARG A 181 24.93 -11.51 11.17
N GLU A 182 25.64 -11.54 12.29
CA GLU A 182 26.42 -12.70 12.71
C GLU A 182 25.56 -13.69 13.51
N SER A 183 25.86 -14.97 13.35
CA SER A 183 25.28 -16.06 14.12
C SER A 183 25.78 -16.05 15.57
N LEU A 184 25.00 -16.62 16.49
CA LEU A 184 25.24 -16.55 17.93
C LEU A 184 26.60 -17.13 18.39
N ARG A 185 27.10 -18.19 17.76
CA ARG A 185 28.32 -18.91 18.19
C ARG A 185 29.27 -19.26 17.05
N SER A 186 28.77 -19.60 15.86
CA SER A 186 29.61 -20.15 14.78
C SER A 186 30.45 -19.11 14.03
N GLY A 187 30.20 -17.81 14.24
CA GLY A 187 30.84 -16.72 13.50
C GLY A 187 30.43 -16.65 12.01
N LEU A 188 29.42 -17.41 11.59
CA LEU A 188 28.80 -17.23 10.28
C LEU A 188 28.08 -15.87 10.21
N SER A 189 27.87 -15.36 9.00
CA SER A 189 27.13 -14.11 8.80
C SER A 189 26.23 -14.18 7.58
N GLY A 190 25.00 -13.68 7.69
CA GLY A 190 24.04 -13.57 6.59
C GLY A 190 23.29 -12.24 6.60
N TYR A 191 22.46 -11.98 5.58
CA TYR A 191 21.59 -10.80 5.54
C TYR A 191 20.23 -11.11 6.15
N GLN A 192 19.87 -10.36 7.20
CA GLN A 192 18.50 -10.28 7.70
C GLN A 192 17.81 -9.12 7.02
N PHE A 193 16.59 -9.34 6.54
CA PHE A 193 15.77 -8.30 5.95
C PHE A 193 14.71 -7.84 6.96
N TYR A 194 14.51 -6.52 7.01
CA TYR A 194 13.52 -5.86 7.85
C TYR A 194 12.54 -5.10 6.97
N ASP A 195 11.25 -5.30 7.18
CA ASP A 195 10.24 -4.53 6.47
C ASP A 195 10.10 -3.17 7.15
N ILE A 196 10.47 -2.12 6.41
CA ILE A 196 10.47 -0.74 6.88
C ILE A 196 9.50 0.08 6.05
N ALA A 197 8.77 0.98 6.71
CA ALA A 197 8.02 2.03 6.06
C ALA A 197 8.45 3.40 6.58
N LEU A 198 8.72 4.34 5.67
CA LEU A 198 8.83 5.76 5.99
C LEU A 198 7.51 6.41 5.66
N GLU A 199 7.01 7.22 6.56
CA GLU A 199 5.77 7.95 6.36
C GLU A 199 6.00 9.44 6.66
N LEU A 200 5.51 10.29 5.77
CA LEU A 200 5.48 11.72 5.97
C LEU A 200 4.03 12.18 5.92
N VAL A 201 3.60 12.87 6.96
CA VAL A 201 2.29 13.51 7.09
C VAL A 201 2.51 15.00 7.16
N ASP A 202 1.92 15.74 6.23
CA ASP A 202 1.89 17.20 6.22
C ASP A 202 0.43 17.60 6.35
N GLU A 203 0.02 18.00 7.56
CA GLU A 203 -1.36 18.35 7.90
C GLU A 203 -1.38 19.67 8.68
N GLY A 204 -2.25 20.61 8.28
CA GLY A 204 -2.47 21.85 9.04
C GLY A 204 -1.19 22.68 9.31
N ALA A 205 -0.27 22.71 8.33
CA ALA A 205 1.07 23.32 8.40
C ALA A 205 2.06 22.62 9.36
N THR A 206 1.72 21.45 9.88
CA THR A 206 2.63 20.60 10.65
C THR A 206 3.11 19.43 9.80
N ARG A 207 4.43 19.24 9.75
CA ARG A 207 5.06 18.09 9.09
C ARG A 207 5.54 17.12 10.16
N LYS A 208 5.16 15.86 10.02
CA LYS A 208 5.57 14.77 10.92
C LYS A 208 6.16 13.64 10.10
N HIS A 209 7.26 13.10 10.59
CA HIS A 209 7.95 11.96 10.01
C HIS A 209 7.75 10.76 10.91
N PHE A 210 7.46 9.62 10.31
CA PHE A 210 7.32 8.36 11.02
C PHE A 210 8.15 7.27 10.37
N ILE A 211 8.68 6.38 11.20
CA ILE A 211 9.33 5.13 10.79
C ILE A 211 8.50 3.99 11.35
N HIS A 212 8.22 3.00 10.52
CA HIS A 212 7.58 1.75 10.91
C HIS A 212 8.55 0.60 10.64
N LEU A 213 8.77 -0.25 11.64
CA LEU A 213 9.61 -1.43 11.56
C LEU A 213 8.77 -2.66 11.94
N ASP A 214 8.74 -3.67 11.08
CA ASP A 214 8.27 -5.00 11.45
C ASP A 214 9.46 -5.84 11.89
N TYR A 215 9.52 -6.13 13.19
CA TYR A 215 10.57 -6.91 13.84
C TYR A 215 10.12 -8.35 14.07
N VAL A 216 10.86 -9.32 13.54
CA VAL A 216 10.53 -10.75 13.60
C VAL A 216 11.39 -11.45 14.65
N TYR A 217 10.75 -12.10 15.61
CA TYR A 217 11.42 -12.74 16.74
C TYR A 217 10.76 -14.07 17.11
N SER A 218 11.42 -14.84 17.97
CA SER A 218 10.86 -16.03 18.59
C SER A 218 10.32 -15.68 19.98
N SER A 219 9.07 -16.05 20.26
CA SER A 219 8.48 -15.93 21.59
C SER A 219 8.30 -17.32 22.20
N THR A 220 8.79 -17.50 23.44
CA THR A 220 8.55 -18.70 24.24
C THR A 220 7.62 -18.34 25.38
N CYS A 221 6.51 -19.06 25.51
CA CYS A 221 5.50 -18.74 26.53
C CYS A 221 6.04 -19.07 27.95
N PRO A 222 6.07 -18.09 28.87
CA PRO A 222 6.51 -18.32 30.25
C PRO A 222 5.73 -19.44 30.95
N CYS A 223 4.40 -19.46 30.80
CA CYS A 223 3.56 -20.52 31.36
C CYS A 223 3.95 -21.91 30.83
N SER A 224 4.21 -22.02 29.54
CA SER A 224 4.55 -23.31 28.92
C SER A 224 5.91 -23.81 29.39
N LEU A 225 6.89 -22.90 29.54
CA LEU A 225 8.19 -23.20 30.11
C LEU A 225 8.08 -23.70 31.56
N GLU A 226 7.36 -22.97 32.41
CA GLU A 226 7.16 -23.34 33.81
C GLU A 226 6.49 -24.71 33.96
N LEU A 227 5.42 -24.97 33.19
CA LEU A 227 4.70 -26.24 33.22
C LEU A 227 5.53 -27.41 32.66
N SER A 228 6.38 -27.14 31.65
CA SER A 228 7.29 -28.15 31.11
C SER A 228 8.34 -28.55 32.13
N GLU A 229 8.93 -27.59 32.83
CA GLU A 229 9.92 -27.85 33.90
C GLU A 229 9.27 -28.54 35.11
N HIS A 230 8.04 -28.18 35.47
CA HIS A 230 7.27 -28.89 36.48
C HIS A 230 7.05 -30.36 36.09
N ALA A 231 6.64 -30.65 34.85
CA ALA A 231 6.46 -32.03 34.38
C ALA A 231 7.78 -32.83 34.39
N ARG A 232 8.90 -32.20 34.03
CA ARG A 232 10.23 -32.82 34.08
C ARG A 232 10.63 -33.17 35.51
N ARG A 233 10.47 -32.23 36.45
CA ARG A 233 10.86 -32.40 37.85
C ARG A 233 9.97 -33.38 38.61
N GLU A 234 8.66 -33.21 38.53
CA GLU A 234 7.72 -33.94 39.39
C GLU A 234 7.34 -35.31 38.81
N ARG A 235 7.45 -35.49 37.49
CA ARG A 235 7.01 -36.71 36.80
C ARG A 235 8.12 -37.40 36.01
N GLY A 236 9.33 -36.84 35.95
CA GLY A 236 10.40 -37.37 35.09
C GLY A 236 10.04 -37.39 33.60
N GLN A 237 9.03 -36.60 33.20
CA GLN A 237 8.49 -36.63 31.85
C GLN A 237 9.21 -35.57 31.01
N LEU A 238 9.78 -36.00 29.87
CA LEU A 238 10.25 -35.04 28.87
C LEU A 238 9.06 -34.22 28.37
N ALA A 239 9.15 -32.90 28.49
CA ALA A 239 8.15 -31.94 28.06
C ALA A 239 8.85 -30.76 27.39
N THR A 240 8.31 -30.27 26.28
CA THR A 240 8.91 -29.16 25.53
C THR A 240 7.98 -27.96 25.60
N PRO A 241 8.47 -26.78 26.02
CA PRO A 241 7.66 -25.57 25.96
C PRO A 241 7.38 -25.18 24.52
N HIS A 242 6.22 -24.59 24.28
CA HIS A 242 5.92 -24.06 22.97
C HIS A 242 6.62 -22.71 22.74
N SER A 243 7.16 -22.57 21.54
CA SER A 243 7.78 -21.35 21.03
C SER A 243 7.33 -21.13 19.59
N GLN A 244 7.19 -19.87 19.19
CA GLN A 244 6.67 -19.53 17.87
C GLN A 244 7.34 -18.30 17.28
N ARG A 245 7.22 -18.15 15.96
CA ARG A 245 7.55 -16.88 15.29
C ARG A 245 6.54 -15.81 15.71
N SER A 246 7.00 -14.60 15.93
CA SER A 246 6.19 -13.45 16.33
C SER A 246 6.64 -12.23 15.57
N VAL A 247 5.74 -11.26 15.42
CA VAL A 247 6.01 -9.99 14.74
C VAL A 247 5.62 -8.85 15.64
N ALA A 248 6.51 -7.88 15.81
CA ALA A 248 6.21 -6.60 16.44
C ALA A 248 6.32 -5.49 15.39
N ARG A 249 5.22 -4.79 15.12
CA ARG A 249 5.24 -3.55 14.33
C ARG A 249 5.46 -2.38 15.28
N ILE A 250 6.64 -1.79 15.16
CA ILE A 250 7.08 -0.64 15.94
C ILE A 250 6.96 0.59 15.05
N SER A 251 6.02 1.49 15.38
CA SER A 251 5.78 2.74 14.66
C SER A 251 6.21 3.90 15.56
N VAL A 252 7.10 4.77 15.08
CA VAL A 252 7.64 5.89 15.87
C VAL A 252 7.55 7.18 15.09
N GLN A 253 7.20 8.27 15.76
CA GLN A 253 7.43 9.61 15.27
C GLN A 253 8.91 9.96 15.45
N VAL A 254 9.54 10.45 14.39
CA VAL A 254 10.90 10.95 14.42
C VAL A 254 10.85 12.44 14.78
N LEU A 255 11.56 12.82 15.84
CA LEU A 255 11.71 14.21 16.25
C LEU A 255 12.90 14.86 15.54
N ASP A 256 12.83 16.19 15.39
CA ASP A 256 13.93 16.98 14.83
C ASP A 256 15.19 16.86 15.69
N GLY A 257 16.35 16.76 15.06
CA GLY A 257 17.63 16.71 15.74
C GLY A 257 18.60 15.73 15.12
N LYS A 258 19.23 14.89 15.96
CA LYS A 258 20.14 13.85 15.48
C LYS A 258 19.34 12.78 14.74
N VAL A 259 19.85 12.37 13.58
CA VAL A 259 19.25 11.29 12.77
C VAL A 259 18.99 10.05 13.62
N LEU A 260 17.75 9.56 13.56
CA LEU A 260 17.36 8.23 14.03
C LEU A 260 17.51 7.26 12.87
N TRP A 261 18.54 6.42 12.91
CA TRP A 261 18.81 5.45 11.86
C TRP A 261 17.88 4.25 11.96
N PHE A 262 17.62 3.57 10.85
CA PHE A 262 16.85 2.32 10.86
C PHE A 262 17.52 1.28 11.76
N GLU A 263 18.85 1.22 11.73
CA GLU A 263 19.66 0.35 12.56
C GLU A 263 19.55 0.68 14.05
N ASP A 264 19.27 1.94 14.41
CA ASP A 264 19.05 2.30 15.83
C ASP A 264 17.75 1.69 16.33
N LEU A 265 16.67 1.76 15.53
CA LEU A 265 15.39 1.15 15.87
C LEU A 265 15.46 -0.40 15.89
N ILE A 266 16.24 -0.98 14.98
CA ILE A 266 16.53 -2.42 14.97
C ILE A 266 17.32 -2.81 16.23
N ASP A 267 18.33 -2.03 16.61
CA ASP A 267 19.13 -2.29 17.82
C ASP A 267 18.28 -2.15 19.09
N MET A 268 17.38 -1.17 19.16
CA MET A 268 16.38 -1.05 20.24
C MET A 268 15.49 -2.28 20.31
N ALA A 269 14.94 -2.74 19.18
CA ALA A 269 14.09 -3.93 19.15
C ALA A 269 14.83 -5.18 19.63
N ARG A 270 16.09 -5.35 19.21
CA ARG A 270 16.96 -6.46 19.62
C ARG A 270 17.39 -6.37 21.08
N SER A 271 17.52 -5.16 21.63
CA SER A 271 17.79 -4.93 23.05
C SER A 271 16.56 -5.31 23.90
N ALA A 272 15.36 -4.89 23.47
CA ALA A 272 14.10 -5.22 24.12
C ALA A 272 13.81 -6.73 24.10
N VAL A 273 13.93 -7.37 22.93
CA VAL A 273 13.61 -8.78 22.73
C VAL A 273 14.75 -9.44 21.95
N PRO A 274 15.70 -10.11 22.63
CA PRO A 274 16.95 -10.57 22.00
C PRO A 274 16.80 -11.80 21.11
N THR A 275 15.61 -12.42 21.07
CA THR A 275 15.31 -13.66 20.37
C THR A 275 14.97 -13.45 18.88
N GLU A 276 15.66 -12.51 18.22
CA GLU A 276 15.57 -12.29 16.77
C GLU A 276 15.78 -13.59 15.98
N THR A 277 15.01 -13.79 14.90
CA THR A 277 15.24 -14.93 14.02
C THR A 277 16.66 -14.93 13.43
N GLN A 278 17.29 -16.10 13.37
CA GLN A 278 18.65 -16.25 12.88
C GLN A 278 18.67 -16.51 11.36
N VAL A 279 19.65 -15.94 10.65
CA VAL A 279 19.77 -16.07 9.19
C VAL A 279 20.55 -17.33 8.80
N MET A 280 21.78 -17.45 9.30
CA MET A 280 22.64 -18.62 9.10
C MET A 280 22.89 -19.26 10.45
N VAL A 281 22.82 -20.60 10.50
CA VAL A 281 23.04 -21.35 11.74
C VAL A 281 23.80 -22.64 11.48
N LYS A 282 24.61 -23.04 12.46
CA LYS A 282 25.09 -24.41 12.68
C LYS A 282 24.48 -24.97 13.95
N ARG A 283 24.81 -26.23 14.29
CA ARG A 283 24.32 -26.93 15.48
C ARG A 283 24.55 -26.15 16.77
N GLU A 284 25.72 -25.53 16.90
CA GLU A 284 26.08 -24.69 18.05
C GLU A 284 25.22 -23.43 18.17
N ASP A 285 24.79 -22.84 17.04
CA ASP A 285 23.89 -21.69 17.01
C ASP A 285 22.46 -22.08 17.33
N GLU A 286 21.99 -23.22 16.81
CA GLU A 286 20.67 -23.76 17.14
C GLU A 286 20.53 -24.01 18.66
N GLN A 287 21.57 -24.60 19.27
CA GLN A 287 21.62 -24.78 20.71
C GLN A 287 21.63 -23.42 21.44
N ALA A 288 22.46 -22.47 20.97
CA ALA A 288 22.51 -21.13 21.56
C ALA A 288 21.16 -20.42 21.50
N PHE A 289 20.43 -20.58 20.39
CA PHE A 289 19.13 -19.97 20.20
C PHE A 289 18.07 -20.61 21.10
N ALA A 290 18.12 -21.93 21.30
CA ALA A 290 17.25 -22.62 22.27
C ALA A 290 17.49 -22.13 23.70
N GLU A 291 18.76 -21.97 24.09
CA GLU A 291 19.14 -21.41 25.41
C GLU A 291 18.71 -19.95 25.55
N LEU A 292 18.87 -19.15 24.50
CA LEU A 292 18.45 -17.74 24.47
C LEU A 292 16.93 -17.60 24.64
N ASN A 293 16.14 -18.45 23.98
CA ASN A 293 14.69 -18.49 24.14
C ASN A 293 14.28 -18.89 25.56
N ALA A 294 14.92 -19.92 26.12
CA ALA A 294 14.66 -20.35 27.49
C ALA A 294 15.03 -19.28 28.53
N ALA A 295 16.05 -18.47 28.26
CA ALA A 295 16.46 -17.36 29.13
C ALA A 295 15.53 -16.13 29.02
N ASN A 296 14.77 -15.99 27.93
CA ASN A 296 13.91 -14.84 27.67
C ASN A 296 12.47 -15.25 27.32
N PRO A 297 11.77 -16.01 28.19
CA PRO A 297 10.36 -16.31 27.96
C PRO A 297 9.53 -15.03 28.09
N ILE A 298 8.52 -14.85 27.24
CA ILE A 298 7.81 -13.57 27.13
C ILE A 298 6.34 -13.72 26.75
N PHE A 299 5.46 -12.97 27.41
CA PHE A 299 4.07 -12.79 27.02
C PHE A 299 3.92 -11.67 25.98
N VAL A 300 2.84 -11.67 25.21
CA VAL A 300 2.62 -10.65 24.16
C VAL A 300 2.45 -9.23 24.75
N GLU A 301 1.94 -9.13 25.98
CA GLU A 301 1.84 -7.88 26.72
C GLU A 301 3.21 -7.36 27.15
N ASP A 302 4.08 -8.26 27.62
CA ASP A 302 5.42 -7.90 28.06
C ASP A 302 6.32 -7.54 26.88
N ALA A 303 6.16 -8.21 25.73
CA ALA A 303 6.81 -7.81 24.49
C ALA A 303 6.49 -6.35 24.14
N ALA A 304 5.20 -5.97 24.15
CA ALA A 304 4.81 -4.59 23.88
C ALA A 304 5.44 -3.60 24.89
N ARG A 305 5.49 -3.95 26.19
CA ARG A 305 6.10 -3.10 27.23
C ARG A 305 7.60 -2.94 27.05
N LEU A 306 8.33 -4.02 26.79
CA LEU A 306 9.79 -3.98 26.60
C LEU A 306 10.19 -3.14 25.39
N PHE A 307 9.47 -3.25 24.27
CA PHE A 307 9.71 -2.37 23.13
C PHE A 307 9.44 -0.91 23.50
N CYS A 308 8.37 -0.62 24.24
CA CYS A 308 8.07 0.75 24.66
C CYS A 308 9.13 1.33 25.58
N GLU A 309 9.67 0.54 26.52
CA GLU A 309 10.75 0.97 27.41
C GLU A 309 11.96 1.49 26.60
N GLN A 310 12.40 0.76 25.58
CA GLN A 310 13.51 1.20 24.72
C GLN A 310 13.19 2.49 23.94
N LEU A 311 11.93 2.70 23.56
CA LEU A 311 11.51 3.90 22.83
C LEU A 311 11.40 5.13 23.73
N GLN A 312 10.92 4.97 24.96
CA GLN A 312 10.79 6.06 25.93
C GLN A 312 12.14 6.65 26.34
N ASP A 313 13.18 5.83 26.34
CA ASP A 313 14.53 6.23 26.73
C ASP A 313 15.28 6.99 25.60
N ASP A 314 14.77 7.00 24.36
CA ASP A 314 15.40 7.69 23.24
C ASP A 314 14.75 9.05 22.94
N ASN A 315 15.52 10.12 23.11
CA ASN A 315 15.05 11.49 22.92
C ASN A 315 14.78 11.90 21.46
N ARG A 316 15.07 11.03 20.48
CA ARG A 316 14.74 11.25 19.06
C ARG A 316 13.36 10.70 18.71
N VAL A 317 12.72 9.96 19.62
CA VAL A 317 11.40 9.36 19.44
C VAL A 317 10.33 10.25 20.09
N GLY A 318 9.28 10.56 19.33
CA GLY A 318 8.09 11.28 19.80
C GLY A 318 6.97 10.32 20.17
N ASP A 319 5.78 10.53 19.60
CA ASP A 319 4.68 9.58 19.71
C ASP A 319 5.08 8.21 19.15
N TYR A 320 4.53 7.11 19.68
CA TYR A 320 4.81 5.77 19.15
C TYR A 320 3.66 4.80 19.36
N ARG A 321 3.69 3.70 18.60
CA ARG A 321 2.81 2.55 18.76
C ARG A 321 3.58 1.26 18.56
N VAL A 322 3.43 0.35 19.49
CA VAL A 322 3.91 -1.04 19.38
C VAL A 322 2.71 -1.95 19.27
N ALA A 323 2.63 -2.71 18.18
CA ALA A 323 1.66 -3.78 18.02
C ALA A 323 2.39 -5.11 17.88
N ALA A 324 2.09 -6.07 18.74
CA ALA A 324 2.71 -7.38 18.73
C ALA A 324 1.68 -8.47 18.40
N SER A 325 2.12 -9.47 17.63
CA SER A 325 1.38 -10.70 17.35
C SER A 325 2.27 -11.89 17.62
N HIS A 326 1.87 -12.72 18.59
CA HIS A 326 2.46 -14.04 18.84
C HIS A 326 1.65 -15.07 18.06
N GLN A 327 2.29 -15.71 17.06
CA GLN A 327 1.64 -16.70 16.20
C GLN A 327 1.52 -18.03 16.93
N GLU A 328 0.55 -18.14 17.83
CA GLU A 328 0.46 -19.24 18.78
C GLU A 328 0.52 -20.61 18.10
N SER A 329 1.42 -21.44 18.57
CA SER A 329 1.62 -22.79 18.04
C SER A 329 0.65 -23.82 18.64
N LEU A 330 0.08 -23.54 19.82
CA LEU A 330 -0.89 -24.39 20.50
C LEU A 330 -2.35 -24.10 20.08
N HIS A 331 -2.60 -22.93 19.50
CA HIS A 331 -3.94 -22.46 19.16
C HIS A 331 -4.07 -22.20 17.65
N SER A 332 -5.30 -22.16 17.15
CA SER A 332 -5.59 -21.80 15.75
C SER A 332 -5.85 -20.29 15.58
N HIS A 333 -5.29 -19.48 16.47
CA HIS A 333 -5.40 -18.02 16.49
C HIS A 333 -4.20 -17.42 17.21
N ASP A 334 -3.88 -16.16 16.89
CA ASP A 334 -2.74 -15.45 17.45
C ASP A 334 -3.10 -14.71 18.74
N ALA A 335 -2.15 -14.59 19.66
CA ALA A 335 -2.24 -13.66 20.79
C ALA A 335 -1.70 -12.29 20.35
N VAL A 336 -2.46 -11.22 20.60
CA VAL A 336 -2.13 -9.88 20.08
C VAL A 336 -2.19 -8.81 21.16
N SER A 337 -1.35 -7.79 21.02
CA SER A 337 -1.36 -6.60 21.88
C SER A 337 -1.09 -5.33 21.07
N ILE A 338 -1.62 -4.20 21.54
CA ILE A 338 -1.31 -2.86 21.02
C ILE A 338 -1.09 -1.94 22.21
N LEU A 339 0.04 -1.25 22.22
CA LEU A 339 0.36 -0.17 23.13
C LEU A 339 0.63 1.09 22.31
N THR A 340 0.05 2.23 22.70
CA THR A 340 0.21 3.51 22.02
C THR A 340 0.51 4.59 23.05
N GLU A 341 1.51 5.42 22.74
CA GLU A 341 1.88 6.61 23.50
C GLU A 341 1.74 7.84 22.59
N GLY A 342 1.15 8.90 23.12
CA GLY A 342 0.88 10.12 22.37
C GLY A 342 -0.38 10.08 21.51
N GLU A 343 -0.51 11.07 20.62
CA GLU A 343 -1.75 11.34 19.88
C GLU A 343 -1.70 10.80 18.43
N SER A 344 -0.52 10.77 17.81
CA SER A 344 -0.36 10.52 16.38
C SER A 344 -0.81 9.12 15.93
N PHE A 345 -0.83 8.14 16.84
CA PHE A 345 -1.25 6.76 16.55
C PHE A 345 -2.55 6.35 17.22
N ARG A 346 -3.18 7.25 17.98
CA ARG A 346 -4.39 6.94 18.74
C ARG A 346 -5.55 6.70 17.77
N SER A 347 -6.24 5.58 17.94
CA SER A 347 -7.44 5.26 17.15
C SER A 347 -8.55 4.72 18.04
N GLY A 348 -9.77 5.23 17.84
CA GLY A 348 -10.96 4.72 18.53
C GLY A 348 -11.44 3.36 17.99
N SER A 349 -10.95 2.93 16.83
CA SER A 349 -11.26 1.62 16.21
C SER A 349 -10.02 1.05 15.54
N VAL A 350 -9.89 -0.27 15.52
CA VAL A 350 -8.81 -0.97 14.81
C VAL A 350 -9.36 -1.52 13.49
N ASP A 351 -8.60 -1.37 12.40
CA ASP A 351 -8.97 -1.97 11.11
C ASP A 351 -9.09 -3.51 11.27
N PRO A 352 -10.16 -4.16 10.75
CA PRO A 352 -10.37 -5.59 10.93
C PRO A 352 -9.24 -6.49 10.40
N ARG A 353 -8.40 -5.99 9.49
CA ARG A 353 -7.25 -6.71 8.93
C ARG A 353 -5.92 -6.29 9.55
N PHE A 354 -5.90 -5.33 10.48
CA PHE A 354 -4.66 -4.82 11.07
C PHE A 354 -3.76 -5.95 11.60
N PHE A 355 -4.29 -6.82 12.46
CA PHE A 355 -3.52 -7.94 13.02
C PHE A 355 -3.15 -9.00 11.99
N ALA A 356 -3.98 -9.19 10.96
CA ALA A 356 -3.64 -10.10 9.85
C ALA A 356 -2.42 -9.62 9.04
N THR A 357 -2.03 -8.34 9.16
CA THR A 357 -0.81 -7.80 8.58
C THR A 357 0.42 -7.93 9.47
N LEU A 358 0.28 -8.39 10.72
CA LEU A 358 1.40 -8.71 11.62
C LEU A 358 1.84 -10.15 11.42
N HIS A 359 2.12 -10.49 10.17
CA HIS A 359 2.51 -11.83 9.75
C HIS A 359 3.69 -11.74 8.79
N HIS A 360 4.76 -12.46 9.12
CA HIS A 360 5.89 -12.61 8.20
C HIS A 360 5.56 -13.68 7.15
N ALA A 361 5.21 -13.25 5.94
CA ALA A 361 5.08 -14.16 4.80
C ALA A 361 6.48 -14.62 4.38
N GLY A 362 6.80 -15.88 4.72
CA GLY A 362 8.12 -16.47 4.51
C GLY A 362 8.48 -16.76 3.06
#